data_AF-A0A8U0A4M8-F1
#
_entry.id   AF-A0A8U0A4M8-F1
#
_cell.length_a   1.000
_cell.length_b   1.000
_cell.length_c   1.000
_cell.angle_alpha   90.00
_cell.angle_beta   90.00
_cell.angle_gamma   90.00
#
_symmetry.space_group_name_H-M   'P 1'
#
loop_
_entity.id
_entity.type
_entity.pdbx_description
1 polymer ?
#
loop_
_entity_poly.entity_id
_entity_poly.type
_entity_poly.pdbx_seq_one_letter_code
_entity_poly.pdbx_strand_id
1 'polypeptide(L)' 'MSDNDTLMSTDAQRAESPGSDAIATTEAYETEEGVVFYDADNPLAWIQACSAIRLDDAV' A
#
# COMPACT_ATOMS: atom_id res chain seq x y z
N MET A 1 26.71 30.27 9.16
CA MET A 1 25.27 30.12 8.93
C MET A 1 25.10 30.05 7.42
N SER A 2 25.00 28.84 6.88
CA SER A 2 24.60 28.63 5.49
C SER A 2 23.35 27.78 5.54
N ASP A 3 22.25 28.43 5.21
CA ASP A 3 20.97 27.81 4.94
C ASP A 3 21.16 26.80 3.81
N ASN A 4 21.12 25.53 4.14
CA ASN A 4 20.89 24.49 3.16
C ASN A 4 19.66 23.72 3.63
N ASP A 5 18.52 24.40 3.55
CA ASP A 5 17.19 23.80 3.39
C ASP A 5 17.25 22.94 2.13
N THR A 6 17.89 21.77 2.27
CA THR A 6 17.87 20.72 1.26
C THR A 6 16.47 20.18 1.29
N LEU A 7 15.64 20.82 0.47
CA LEU A 7 14.36 20.39 -0.05
C LEU A 7 14.06 18.96 0.39
N MET A 8 13.08 18.83 1.29
CA MET A 8 12.26 17.63 1.40
C MET A 8 11.90 17.20 -0.01
N SER A 9 12.71 16.31 -0.59
CA SER A 9 12.27 15.48 -1.68
C SER A 9 11.38 14.47 -0.99
N THR A 10 10.13 14.86 -0.79
CA THR A 10 9.03 13.92 -0.66
C THR A 10 9.00 13.17 -1.98
N ASP A 11 9.91 12.22 -2.13
CA ASP A 11 9.70 11.03 -2.93
C ASP A 11 8.54 10.32 -2.22
N ALA A 12 7.33 10.86 -2.40
CA ALA A 12 6.17 10.01 -2.52
C ALA A 12 6.47 9.19 -3.77
N GLN A 13 7.27 8.14 -3.57
CA GLN A 13 7.68 7.16 -4.57
C GLN A 13 6.42 6.90 -5.36
N ARG A 14 6.36 7.43 -6.57
CA ARG A 14 5.21 7.25 -7.43
C ARG A 14 5.11 5.74 -7.56
N ALA A 15 4.04 5.14 -7.05
CA ALA A 15 3.85 3.70 -7.11
C ALA A 15 4.08 3.30 -8.57
N GLU A 16 5.19 2.60 -8.80
CA GLU A 16 5.47 1.92 -10.05
C GLU A 16 4.22 1.09 -10.37
N SER A 17 3.88 0.89 -11.64
CA SER A 17 2.79 -0.05 -11.95
C SER A 17 3.07 -1.36 -11.22
N PRO A 18 2.14 -1.89 -10.40
CA PRO A 18 2.45 -3.01 -9.52
C PRO A 18 2.92 -4.16 -10.40
N GLY A 19 4.22 -4.47 -10.29
CA GLY A 19 4.78 -5.67 -10.88
C GLY A 19 4.18 -6.90 -10.21
N SER A 20 4.46 -8.09 -10.76
CA SER A 20 4.05 -9.35 -10.12
C SER A 20 4.48 -9.43 -8.65
N ASP A 21 5.60 -8.81 -8.30
CA ASP A 21 6.15 -8.78 -6.94
C ASP A 21 5.26 -7.98 -5.99
N ALA A 22 4.73 -6.83 -6.42
CA ALA A 22 3.84 -6.00 -5.60
C ALA A 22 2.52 -6.71 -5.29
N ILE A 23 2.06 -7.58 -6.20
CA ILE A 23 0.88 -8.43 -5.95
C ILE A 23 1.23 -9.55 -4.97
N ALA A 24 2.43 -10.14 -5.10
CA ALA A 24 2.86 -11.26 -4.27
C ALA A 24 3.07 -10.88 -2.80
N THR A 25 3.46 -9.63 -2.51
CA THR A 25 3.66 -9.11 -1.15
C THR A 25 2.39 -8.53 -0.53
N THR A 26 1.33 -8.34 -1.33
CA THR A 26 0.05 -7.84 -0.85
C THR A 26 -0.67 -8.93 -0.06
N GLU A 27 -0.98 -8.63 1.20
CA GLU A 27 -1.70 -9.49 2.12
C GLU A 27 -2.95 -8.79 2.69
N ALA A 28 -3.82 -9.55 3.36
CA ALA A 28 -5.03 -9.01 3.96
C ALA A 28 -5.38 -9.68 5.29
N TYR A 29 -5.95 -8.90 6.21
CA TYR A 29 -6.56 -9.40 7.44
C TYR A 29 -7.93 -8.78 7.70
N GLU A 30 -8.77 -9.53 8.41
CA GLU A 30 -10.11 -9.10 8.81
C GLU A 30 -10.08 -8.40 10.17
N THR A 31 -10.88 -7.34 10.29
CA THR A 31 -11.15 -6.61 11.53
C THR A 31 -12.65 -6.52 11.76
N GLU A 32 -13.05 -6.03 12.93
CA GLU A 32 -14.48 -5.78 13.23
C GLU A 32 -15.09 -4.71 12.30
N GLU A 33 -14.26 -3.87 11.68
CA GLU A 33 -14.67 -2.74 10.85
C GLU A 33 -14.57 -3.02 9.33
N GLY A 34 -13.99 -4.15 8.93
CA GLY A 34 -13.84 -4.53 7.53
C GLY A 34 -12.56 -5.32 7.26
N VAL A 35 -11.94 -5.07 6.12
CA VAL A 35 -10.70 -5.73 5.70
C VAL A 35 -9.61 -4.71 5.46
N VAL A 36 -8.40 -5.04 5.91
CA VAL A 36 -7.20 -4.25 5.66
C VAL A 36 -6.35 -4.99 4.64
N PHE A 37 -5.99 -4.31 3.55
CA PHE A 37 -4.97 -4.75 2.61
C PHE A 37 -3.68 -3.99 2.88
N TYR A 38 -2.55 -4.70 2.86
CA TYR A 38 -1.25 -4.10 3.10
C TYR A 38 -0.16 -4.80 2.30
N ASP A 39 0.93 -4.09 2.04
CA ASP A 39 2.15 -4.66 1.47
C ASP A 39 3.10 -5.08 2.61
N ALA A 40 3.46 -6.36 2.67
CA ALA A 40 4.36 -6.89 3.70
C ALA A 40 5.78 -6.29 3.62
N ASP A 41 6.22 -5.89 2.42
CA ASP A 41 7.55 -5.31 2.18
C ASP A 41 7.53 -3.78 2.30
N ASN A 42 6.35 -3.17 2.31
CA ASN A 42 6.18 -1.74 2.58
C ASN A 42 5.04 -1.49 3.60
N PRO A 43 5.34 -1.57 4.93
CA PRO A 43 4.31 -1.47 5.98
C PRO A 43 3.55 -0.14 6.04
N LEU A 44 4.02 0.90 5.33
CA LEU A 44 3.32 2.18 5.22
C LEU A 44 2.28 2.20 4.08
N ALA A 45 2.28 1.19 3.21
CA ALA A 45 1.31 1.03 2.13
C ALA A 45 0.16 0.12 2.59
N TRP A 46 -0.94 0.74 3.03
CA TRP A 46 -2.14 0.02 3.42
C TRP A 46 -3.42 0.80 3.06
N ILE A 47 -4.51 0.06 2.92
CA ILE A 47 -5.87 0.59 2.74
C ILE A 47 -6.86 -0.27 3.50
N GLN A 48 -7.85 0.36 4.13
CA GLN A 48 -8.97 -0.33 4.78
C GLN A 48 -10.24 -0.14 3.94
N ALA A 49 -10.97 -1.23 3.74
CA ALA A 49 -12.27 -1.22 3.09
C ALA A 49 -13.33 -1.81 4.02
N CYS A 50 -14.55 -1.27 3.99
CA CYS A 50 -15.67 -1.81 4.78
C CYS A 50 -16.07 -3.23 4.31
N SER A 51 -15.75 -3.60 3.08
CA SER A 51 -16.01 -4.92 2.50
C SER A 51 -15.05 -5.20 1.35
N ALA A 52 -14.74 -6.47 1.10
CA ALA A 52 -14.06 -6.92 -0.10
C ALA A 52 -14.67 -8.22 -0.62
N ILE A 53 -14.40 -8.50 -1.89
CA ILE A 53 -14.76 -9.73 -2.59
C ILE A 53 -13.47 -10.44 -3.01
N ARG A 54 -13.49 -11.77 -3.13
CA ARG A 54 -12.37 -12.47 -3.76
C ARG A 54 -12.36 -12.16 -5.25
N LEU A 55 -11.18 -12.05 -5.82
CA LEU A 55 -11.02 -11.78 -7.25
C LEU A 55 -11.65 -12.89 -8.11
N ASP A 56 -11.53 -14.14 -7.67
CA ASP A 56 -12.14 -15.30 -8.34
C ASP A 56 -13.69 -15.29 -8.33
N ASP A 57 -14.28 -14.58 -7.36
CA ASP A 57 -15.73 -14.43 -7.25
C ASP A 57 -16.25 -13.24 -8.08
N ALA A 58 -15.35 -12.40 -8.60
CA ALA A 58 -15.66 -11.16 -9.31
C ALA A 58 -15.71 -11.30 -10.84
N VAL A 59 -15.31 -12.47 -11.37
CA VAL A 59 -15.15 -12.75 -12.82
C VAL A 59 -16.29 -13.55 -13.42
#